data_AF-A0A7V5R1Z0-F1
#
_entry.id   AF-A0A7V5R1Z0-F1
#
_cell.length_a   1.000
_cell.length_b   1.000
_cell.length_c   1.000
_cell.angle_alpha   90.00
_cell.angle_beta   90.00
_cell.angle_gamma   90.00
#
_symmetry.space_group_name_H-M   'P 1'
#
loop_
_entity.id
_entity.type
_entity.pdbx_description
1 polymer ?
#
loop_
_entity_poly.entity_id
_entity_poly.type
_entity_poly.pdbx_seq_one_letter_code
_entity_poly.pdbx_strand_id
1 'polypeptide(L)' 'DCSRARLSADGKLYTCLFASEAFDLKKYLRTENAGLLEDFIRDIWQHREDRYSEIRHQLTDKKDKIEMYVIGG' A
#
# COMPACT_ATOMS: atom_id res chain seq x y z
N ASP A 1 9.50 -6.32 4.78
CA ASP A 1 8.26 -6.08 5.50
C ASP A 1 7.79 -4.65 5.26
N CYS A 2 6.52 -4.46 4.89
CA CYS A 2 5.92 -3.16 4.61
C CYS A 2 4.69 -2.99 5.50
N SER A 3 4.64 -1.91 6.27
CA SER A 3 3.55 -1.60 7.22
C SER A 3 2.85 -0.28 6.89
N ARG A 4 2.94 0.18 5.64
CA ARG A 4 2.47 1.52 5.23
C ARG A 4 1.21 1.46 4.40
N ALA A 5 0.16 2.17 4.84
CA ALA A 5 -0.96 2.60 4.02
C ALA A 5 -0.78 4.07 3.58
N ARG A 6 -1.48 4.49 2.52
CA ARG A 6 -1.52 5.89 2.08
C ARG A 6 -2.95 6.31 1.75
N LEU A 7 -3.29 7.56 2.08
CA LEU A 7 -4.54 8.20 1.70
C LEU A 7 -4.24 9.26 0.63
N SER A 8 -4.94 9.19 -0.50
CA SER A 8 -4.85 10.20 -1.55
C SER A 8 -5.70 11.43 -1.25
N ALA A 9 -5.42 12.54 -1.93
CA ALA A 9 -6.17 13.80 -1.79
C ALA A 9 -7.66 13.66 -2.19
N ASP A 10 -7.99 12.76 -3.11
CA ASP A 10 -9.37 12.44 -3.48
C ASP A 10 -10.07 11.53 -2.46
N GLY A 11 -9.36 11.05 -1.42
CA GLY A 11 -9.94 10.29 -0.30
C GLY A 11 -9.96 8.78 -0.50
N LYS A 12 -9.03 8.25 -1.30
CA LYS A 12 -8.89 6.81 -1.54
C LYS A 12 -7.71 6.25 -0.78
N LEU A 13 -7.89 5.06 -0.22
CA LEU A 13 -6.87 4.32 0.51
C LEU A 13 -6.11 3.40 -0.44
N TYR A 14 -4.79 3.46 -0.37
CA TYR A 14 -3.85 2.62 -1.09
C TYR A 14 -2.98 1.84 -0.10
N THR A 15 -2.86 0.55 -0.33
CA THR A 15 -2.07 -0.38 0.48
C THR A 15 -0.66 -0.62 -0.08
N CYS A 16 -0.39 -0.19 -1.31
CA CYS A 16 0.93 -0.20 -1.94
C CYS A 16 1.22 1.14 -2.64
N LEU A 17 2.51 1.50 -2.81
CA LEU A 17 2.89 2.62 -3.67
C LEU A 17 2.48 2.42 -5.13
N PHE A 18 2.45 1.18 -5.57
CA PHE A 18 2.24 0.79 -6.96
C PHE A 18 0.91 0.05 -7.16
N ALA A 19 -0.03 0.18 -6.22
CA ALA A 19 -1.34 -0.44 -6.34
C ALA A 19 -2.11 0.17 -7.52
N SER A 20 -2.70 -0.69 -8.35
CA SER A 20 -3.58 -0.28 -9.46
C SER A 20 -5.01 0.04 -9.01
N GLU A 21 -5.41 -0.50 -7.86
CA GLU A 21 -6.74 -0.34 -7.28
C GLU A 21 -6.65 0.39 -5.93
N ALA A 22 -7.75 1.02 -5.54
CA ALA A 22 -7.84 1.83 -4.34
C ALA A 22 -9.24 1.71 -3.71
N PHE A 23 -9.30 1.87 -2.40
CA PHE A 23 -10.55 1.77 -1.65
C PHE A 23 -11.11 3.17 -1.35
N ASP A 24 -12.37 3.41 -1.72
CA ASP A 24 -13.02 4.72 -1.51
C ASP A 24 -13.43 4.92 -0.05
N LEU A 25 -12.51 5.50 0.74
CA LEU A 25 -12.70 5.73 2.17
C LEU A 25 -13.70 6.86 2.44
N LYS A 26 -13.88 7.80 1.50
CA LYS A 26 -14.83 8.92 1.65
C LYS A 26 -16.26 8.45 1.87
N LYS A 27 -16.65 7.33 1.26
CA LYS A 27 -17.99 6.75 1.45
C LYS A 27 -18.25 6.41 2.92
N TYR A 28 -17.27 5.80 3.58
CA TYR A 28 -17.37 5.38 4.98
C TYR A 28 -17.20 6.57 5.94
N LEU A 29 -16.35 7.54 5.61
CA LEU A 29 -16.23 8.77 6.41
C LEU A 29 -17.53 9.58 6.45
N ARG A 30 -18.30 9.58 5.35
CA ARG A 30 -19.57 10.31 5.25
C ARG A 30 -20.74 9.67 6.00
N THR A 31 -20.62 8.42 6.43
CA THR A 31 -21.68 7.78 7.24
C THR A 31 -21.60 8.19 8.71
N GLU A 32 -20.52 8.88 9.13
CA GLU A 32 -20.23 9.27 10.52
C GLU A 32 -20.27 8.09 11.52
N ASN A 33 -20.14 6.86 11.00
CA ASN A 33 -20.12 5.64 11.80
C ASN A 33 -18.69 5.14 11.94
N ALA A 34 -18.08 5.42 13.09
CA ALA A 34 -16.71 5.03 13.38
C ALA A 34 -16.50 3.51 13.35
N GLY A 35 -17.48 2.71 13.78
CA GLY A 35 -17.38 1.25 13.77
C GLY A 35 -17.30 0.68 12.35
N LEU A 36 -18.16 1.17 11.44
CA LEU A 36 -18.11 0.76 10.03
C LEU A 36 -16.80 1.15 9.36
N LEU A 37 -16.24 2.31 9.70
CA LEU A 37 -14.94 2.75 9.19
C LEU A 37 -13.81 1.84 9.69
N GLU A 38 -13.83 1.51 10.98
CA GLU A 38 -12.83 0.63 11.60
C GLU A 38 -12.87 -0.77 10.97
N ASP A 39 -14.05 -1.37 10.86
CA ASP A 39 -14.23 -2.70 10.26
C ASP A 39 -13.77 -2.73 8.81
N PHE A 40 -14.08 -1.68 8.04
CA PHE A 40 -13.64 -1.56 6.65
C PHE A 40 -12.12 -1.45 6.52
N ILE A 41 -11.47 -0.62 7.35
CA ILE A 41 -9.99 -0.50 7.33
C ILE A 41 -9.34 -1.81 7.77
N ARG A 42 -9.89 -2.48 8.78
CA ARG A 42 -9.43 -3.77 9.29
C ARG A 42 -9.49 -4.84 8.21
N ASP A 43 -10.61 -4.93 7.50
CA ASP A 43 -10.82 -5.89 6.42
C ASP A 43 -9.80 -5.69 5.29
N ILE A 44 -9.60 -4.44 4.84
CA ILE A 44 -8.59 -4.10 3.84
C ILE A 44 -7.19 -4.51 4.29
N TRP A 45 -6.85 -4.26 5.56
CA TRP A 45 -5.52 -4.54 6.09
C TRP A 45 -5.25 -6.04 6.21
N GLN A 46 -6.26 -6.83 6.58
CA GLN A 46 -6.14 -8.29 6.70
C GLN A 46 -6.01 -8.99 5.35
N HIS A 47 -6.68 -8.48 4.31
CA HIS A 47 -6.63 -9.05 2.95
C HIS A 47 -5.49 -8.46 2.09
N ARG A 48 -4.60 -7.67 2.68
CA ARG A 48 -3.51 -7.01 1.96
C ARG A 48 -2.42 -8.02 1.57
N GLU A 49 -2.27 -8.26 0.27
CA GLU A 49 -1.19 -9.10 -0.28
C GLU A 49 -0.16 -8.32 -1.11
N ASP A 50 -0.17 -7.00 -1.00
CA ASP A 50 0.70 -6.12 -1.79
C ASP A 50 2.20 -6.32 -1.50
N ARG A 51 2.88 -6.90 -2.47
CA ARG A 51 4.34 -7.13 -2.47
C ARG A 51 4.98 -6.80 -3.81
N TYR A 52 4.53 -5.71 -4.43
CA TYR A 52 4.93 -5.31 -5.78
C TYR A 52 6.45 -5.23 -5.97
N SER A 53 7.18 -4.65 -5.02
CA SER A 53 8.65 -4.52 -5.13
C SER A 53 9.35 -5.88 -5.09
N GLU A 54 8.84 -6.82 -4.28
CA GLU A 54 9.39 -8.19 -4.19
C GLU A 54 9.09 -8.99 -5.46
N ILE A 55 7.86 -8.93 -5.96
CA ILE A 55 7.45 -9.59 -7.22
C ILE A 55 8.28 -9.04 -8.39
N ARG A 56 8.41 -7.71 -8.48
CA ARG A 56 9.19 -7.09 -9.56
C ARG A 56 10.66 -7.48 -9.47
N HIS A 57 11.23 -7.56 -8.26
CA HIS A 57 12.60 -8.01 -8.05
C HIS A 57 12.81 -9.48 -8.47
N GLN A 58 11.83 -10.36 -8.24
CA GLN A 58 11.87 -11.76 -8.71
C GLN A 58 11.77 -11.87 -10.24
N LEU A 59 11.04 -10.97 -10.89
CA LEU A 59 10.83 -10.98 -12.35
C LEU A 59 11.93 -10.28 -13.15
N THR A 60 12.70 -9.38 -12.54
CA THR A 60 13.86 -8.75 -13.19
C THR A 60 15.10 -9.60 -12.99
N ASP A 61 15.80 -9.94 -14.08
CA ASP A 61 17.15 -10.52 -14.03
C ASP A 61 18.03 -9.74 -13.05
N LYS A 62 18.73 -10.48 -12.17
CA LYS A 62 19.69 -9.94 -11.21
C LYS A 62 20.86 -9.31 -11.96
N LYS A 63 20.69 -8.09 -12.48
CA LYS A 63 21.81 -7.22 -12.74
C LYS A 63 22.33 -6.75 -11.39
N ASP A 64 23.61 -7.00 -11.13
CA ASP A 64 24.28 -6.51 -9.93
C ASP A 64 24.09 -5.00 -9.84
N LYS A 65 23.20 -4.58 -8.92
CA LYS A 65 22.99 -3.17 -8.63
C LYS A 65 23.96 -2.80 -7.51
N ILE A 66 24.67 -1.70 -7.71
CA ILE A 66 25.49 -1.12 -6.65
C ILE A 66 24.55 -0.69 -5.53
N GLU A 67 24.79 -1.23 -4.34
CA GLU A 67 24.02 -0.92 -3.14
C GLU A 67 24.29 0.52 -2.68
N MET A 68 23.29 1.20 -2.13
CA MET A 68 23.40 2.61 -1.73
C MET A 68 24.49 2.86 -0.68
N TYR A 69 24.86 1.85 0.12
CA TYR A 69 25.99 1.99 1.06
C TYR A 69 27.35 2.14 0.36
N VAL A 70 27.48 1.69 -0.89
CA VAL A 70 28.72 1.74 -1.66
C VAL A 70 28.97 3.13 -2.25
N ILE A 71 27.90 3.90 -2.52
CA ILE A 71 27.98 5.22 -3.15
C ILE A 71 27.70 6.39 -2.21
N GLY A 72 27.47 6.11 -0.93
CA GLY A 72 27.28 7.14 0.09
C GLY A 72 25.92 7.83 -0.02
N GLY A 73 24.87 7.16 0.48
CA GLY A 73 23.63 7.75 1.03
C GLY A 73 22.91 8.78 0.20
#